data_AF-A0A962ATC6-F1
#
_entry.id   AF-A0A962ATC6-F1
#
_cell.length_a   1.000
_cell.length_b   1.000
_cell.length_c   1.000
_cell.angle_alpha   90.00
_cell.angle_beta   90.00
_cell.angle_gamma   90.00
#
_symmetry.space_group_name_H-M   'P 1'
#
loop_
_entity.id
_entity.type
_entity.pdbx_description
1 polymer ?
#
loop_
_entity_poly.entity_id
_entity_poly.type
_entity_poly.pdbx_seq_one_letter_code
_entity_poly.pdbx_strand_id
1 'polypeptide(L)'
;HGGVTPAQNYLVADSDYVEVLTEIDIQTPIPDAVKLIRKTRGFVFIGCRFHDQMLRTYARQTIKRSAGPHYVLVEDDTATRMEWKFFDEIGVTRVVAPISALVERL
;
A
#
# COMPACT_ATOMS: atom_id res chain seq x y z
N HIS A 1 4.94 -10.82 6.53
CA HIS A 1 5.44 -9.57 5.92
C HIS A 1 6.79 -9.20 6.52
N GLY A 2 7.45 -8.11 6.11
CA GLY A 2 8.72 -7.66 6.69
C GLY A 2 9.87 -7.53 5.69
N GLY A 3 11.10 -7.39 6.19
CA GLY A 3 12.31 -7.23 5.38
C GLY A 3 13.31 -8.36 5.64
N VAL A 4 13.68 -9.09 4.58
CA VAL A 4 14.70 -10.16 4.63
C VAL A 4 16.11 -9.63 4.85
N THR A 5 16.39 -8.38 4.47
CA THR A 5 17.69 -7.73 4.60
C THR A 5 17.49 -6.24 4.92
N PRO A 6 18.37 -5.60 5.70
CA PRO A 6 19.58 -6.13 6.36
C PRO A 6 19.29 -6.87 7.68
N ALA A 7 18.13 -6.66 8.30
CA ALA A 7 17.87 -7.04 9.69
C ALA A 7 17.00 -8.30 9.88
N GLN A 8 16.48 -8.89 8.79
CA GLN A 8 15.57 -10.06 8.88
C GLN A 8 14.37 -9.82 9.82
N ASN A 9 13.77 -8.63 9.74
CA ASN A 9 12.60 -8.28 10.55
C ASN A 9 11.34 -8.78 9.87
N TYR A 10 10.62 -9.71 10.49
CA TYR A 10 9.40 -10.30 9.94
C TYR A 10 8.19 -9.93 10.79
N LEU A 11 7.04 -9.76 10.13
CA LEU A 11 5.72 -9.62 10.75
C LEU A 11 5.02 -10.97 10.61
N VAL A 12 4.88 -11.69 11.71
CA VAL A 12 4.39 -13.07 11.76
C VAL A 12 3.15 -13.17 12.66
N ALA A 13 3.21 -12.59 13.86
CA ALA A 13 2.13 -12.57 14.81
C ALA A 13 1.29 -11.29 14.69
N ASP A 14 0.04 -11.34 15.16
CA ASP A 14 -0.86 -10.18 15.16
C ASP A 14 -0.27 -8.98 15.93
N SER A 15 0.49 -9.25 16.99
CA SER A 15 1.22 -8.21 17.75
C SER A 15 2.18 -7.40 16.88
N ASP A 16 2.89 -8.08 15.97
CA ASP A 16 3.88 -7.45 15.09
C ASP A 16 3.18 -6.47 14.13
N TYR A 17 1.99 -6.84 13.64
CA TYR A 17 1.19 -5.95 12.80
C TYR A 17 0.64 -4.78 13.59
N VAL A 18 0.17 -4.98 14.82
CA VAL A 18 -0.34 -3.88 15.66
C VAL A 18 0.76 -2.86 15.94
N GLU A 19 1.97 -3.32 16.27
CA GLU A 19 3.13 -2.47 16.49
C GLU A 19 3.46 -1.65 15.24
N VAL A 20 3.68 -2.30 14.10
CA VAL A 20 4.04 -1.62 12.86
C VAL A 20 2.95 -0.67 12.35
N LEU A 21 1.67 -1.04 12.45
CA LEU A 21 0.58 -0.17 12.05
C LEU A 21 0.50 1.08 12.93
N THR A 22 0.84 0.95 14.22
CA THR A 22 0.93 2.08 15.16
C THR A 22 2.10 2.99 14.81
N GLU A 23 3.28 2.42 14.55
CA GLU A 23 4.49 3.13 14.11
C GLU A 23 4.26 3.95 12.83
N ILE A 24 3.61 3.35 11.83
CA ILE A 24 3.22 4.05 10.59
C ILE A 24 2.29 5.22 10.90
N ASP A 25 1.29 5.03 11.77
CA ASP A 25 0.30 6.08 12.08
C ASP A 25 0.94 7.30 12.78
N ILE A 26 1.86 7.05 13.73
CA ILE A 26 2.61 8.10 14.42
C ILE A 26 3.79 8.63 13.58
N GLN A 27 4.00 8.09 12.39
CA GLN A 27 5.09 8.43 11.46
C GLN A 27 6.50 8.24 12.02
N THR A 28 6.71 7.25 12.89
CA THR A 28 8.01 6.91 13.47
C THR A 28 8.20 5.40 13.37
N PRO A 29 9.29 4.88 12.76
CA PRO A 29 10.54 5.56 12.39
C PRO A 29 10.62 6.02 10.91
N ILE A 30 9.52 6.49 10.30
CA ILE A 30 9.55 6.96 8.90
C ILE A 30 10.58 8.09 8.73
N PRO A 31 11.55 7.98 7.80
CA PRO A 31 12.56 9.04 7.59
C PRO A 31 11.93 10.36 7.16
N ASP A 32 12.50 11.49 7.59
CA ASP A 32 11.92 12.82 7.31
C ASP A 32 11.88 13.15 5.82
N ALA A 33 12.84 12.66 5.03
CA ALA A 33 12.81 12.77 3.58
C ALA A 33 11.55 12.12 2.98
N VAL A 34 11.15 10.95 3.49
CA VAL A 34 9.93 10.25 3.07
C VAL A 34 8.69 11.02 3.52
N LYS A 35 8.66 11.54 4.75
CA LYS A 35 7.56 12.40 5.24
C LYS A 35 7.38 13.63 4.34
N LEU A 36 8.46 14.29 3.95
CA LEU A 36 8.43 15.48 3.09
C LEU A 36 7.88 15.16 1.69
N ILE A 37 8.33 14.06 1.08
CA ILE A 37 7.86 13.63 -0.24
C ILE A 37 6.35 13.36 -0.22
N ARG A 38 5.87 12.67 0.82
CA ARG A 38 4.46 12.29 0.97
C ARG A 38 3.52 13.49 1.16
N LYS A 39 4.03 14.66 1.56
CA LYS A 39 3.22 15.91 1.63
C LYS A 39 2.74 16.41 0.28
N THR A 40 3.35 15.96 -0.83
CA THR A 40 3.02 16.44 -2.18
C THR A 40 2.75 15.31 -3.16
N ARG A 41 3.02 14.06 -2.77
CA ARG A 41 2.88 12.88 -3.62
C ARG A 41 1.98 11.85 -2.96
N GLY A 42 1.31 11.06 -3.79
CA GLY A 42 0.60 9.87 -3.36
C GLY A 42 1.40 8.59 -3.55
N PHE A 43 0.67 7.48 -3.56
CA PHE A 43 1.18 6.11 -3.63
C PHE A 43 0.64 5.41 -4.84
N VAL A 44 1.46 4.52 -5.41
CA VAL A 44 1.05 3.61 -6.47
C VAL A 44 1.19 2.20 -5.94
N PHE A 45 0.08 1.47 -5.89
CA PHE A 45 0.04 0.05 -5.52
C PHE A 45 0.17 -0.79 -6.79
N ILE A 46 1.21 -1.63 -6.87
CA ILE A 46 1.50 -2.50 -8.01
C ILE A 46 1.75 -3.91 -7.49
N GLY A 47 1.12 -4.91 -8.11
CA GLY A 47 1.24 -6.30 -7.68
C GLY A 47 0.62 -6.59 -6.30
N CYS A 48 -0.17 -5.67 -5.76
CA CYS A 48 -0.81 -5.81 -4.45
C CYS A 48 -2.17 -6.51 -4.59
N ARG A 49 -2.46 -7.48 -3.72
CA ARG A 49 -3.78 -8.11 -3.59
C ARG A 49 -4.41 -7.73 -2.26
N PHE A 50 -5.57 -7.08 -2.27
CA PHE A 50 -6.26 -6.63 -1.04
C PHE A 50 -7.39 -7.60 -0.66
N HIS A 51 -7.05 -8.87 -0.68
CA HIS A 51 -7.98 -9.98 -0.48
C HIS A 51 -8.33 -10.20 1.00
N ASP A 52 -7.44 -9.83 1.92
CA ASP A 52 -7.68 -9.89 3.37
C ASP A 52 -7.74 -8.49 4.03
N GLN A 53 -8.23 -8.46 5.27
CA GLN A 53 -8.43 -7.23 6.03
C GLN A 53 -7.11 -6.62 6.54
N MET A 54 -6.08 -7.44 6.76
CA MET A 54 -4.78 -7.00 7.26
C MET A 54 -4.07 -6.14 6.20
N LEU A 55 -4.03 -6.61 4.95
CA LEU A 55 -3.47 -5.88 3.80
C LEU A 55 -4.21 -4.58 3.52
N ARG A 56 -5.55 -4.58 3.66
CA ARG A 56 -6.36 -3.36 3.54
C ARG A 56 -6.02 -2.34 4.62
N THR A 57 -5.87 -2.79 5.86
CA THR A 57 -5.49 -1.92 6.99
C THR A 57 -4.09 -1.36 6.79
N TYR A 58 -3.17 -2.18 6.31
CA TYR A 58 -1.81 -1.76 5.98
C TYR A 58 -1.79 -0.67 4.91
N ALA A 59 -2.56 -0.84 3.82
CA ALA A 59 -2.69 0.18 2.79
C ALA A 59 -3.30 1.49 3.32
N ARG A 60 -4.35 1.42 4.16
CA ARG A 60 -4.95 2.61 4.80
C ARG A 60 -3.90 3.39 5.60
N GLN A 61 -3.13 2.72 6.44
CA GLN A 61 -2.07 3.39 7.21
C GLN A 61 -0.96 3.92 6.29
N THR A 62 -0.60 3.16 5.25
CA THR A 62 0.42 3.55 4.29
C THR A 62 0.06 4.82 3.53
N ILE A 63 -1.21 5.07 3.18
CA ILE A 63 -1.60 6.31 2.48
C ILE A 63 -1.99 7.45 3.44
N LYS A 64 -2.20 7.15 4.72
CA LYS A 64 -2.60 8.15 5.71
C LYS A 64 -1.60 9.31 5.72
N ARG A 65 -2.12 10.53 5.80
CA ARG A 65 -1.34 11.79 5.82
C ARG A 65 -0.46 12.03 4.58
N SER A 66 -0.74 11.37 3.47
CA SER A 66 -0.14 11.71 2.18
C SER A 66 -1.14 12.46 1.29
N ALA A 67 -0.63 13.28 0.37
CA ALA A 67 -1.47 14.22 -0.38
C ALA A 67 -2.31 13.58 -1.50
N GLY A 68 -1.92 12.41 -1.98
CA GLY A 68 -2.45 11.84 -3.22
C GLY A 68 -1.94 12.58 -4.47
N PRO A 69 -2.50 12.31 -5.65
CA PRO A 69 -3.43 11.22 -5.93
C PRO A 69 -2.81 9.84 -5.73
N HIS A 70 -3.64 8.86 -5.40
CA HIS A 70 -3.22 7.47 -5.22
C HIS A 70 -3.70 6.62 -6.39
N TYR A 71 -2.92 5.60 -6.74
CA TYR A 71 -3.24 4.70 -7.83
C TYR A 71 -3.10 3.25 -7.40
N VAL A 72 -3.88 2.37 -8.02
CA VAL A 72 -3.72 0.92 -7.93
C VAL A 72 -3.77 0.33 -9.33
N LEU A 73 -2.76 -0.46 -9.68
CA LEU A 73 -2.77 -1.28 -10.88
C LEU A 73 -3.54 -2.57 -10.58
N VAL A 74 -4.55 -2.85 -11.39
CA VAL A 74 -5.42 -4.02 -11.24
C VAL A 74 -5.52 -4.73 -12.57
N GLU A 75 -5.33 -6.05 -12.57
CA GLU A 75 -5.59 -6.87 -13.76
C GLU A 75 -7.08 -7.21 -13.82
N ASP A 76 -7.68 -7.06 -15.01
CA ASP A 76 -9.14 -7.06 -15.25
C ASP A 76 -9.90 -8.24 -14.63
N ASP A 77 -9.29 -9.43 -14.64
CA ASP A 77 -9.87 -10.68 -14.18
C ASP A 77 -9.51 -11.06 -12.74
N THR A 78 -8.66 -10.27 -12.08
CA THR A 78 -8.09 -10.65 -10.78
C THR A 78 -8.83 -10.04 -9.59
N ALA A 79 -9.39 -8.82 -9.71
CA ALA A 79 -9.95 -8.11 -8.57
C ALA A 79 -11.37 -8.55 -8.18
N THR A 80 -11.53 -8.85 -6.91
CA THR A 80 -12.83 -9.19 -6.33
C THR A 80 -13.72 -7.97 -6.14
N ARG A 81 -15.04 -8.18 -6.05
CA ARG A 81 -16.01 -7.11 -5.69
C ARG A 81 -15.63 -6.38 -4.39
N MET A 82 -15.03 -7.07 -3.43
CA MET A 82 -14.62 -6.46 -2.17
C MET A 82 -13.37 -5.59 -2.33
N GLU A 83 -12.43 -5.98 -3.19
CA GLU A 83 -11.29 -5.13 -3.56
C GLU A 83 -11.75 -3.86 -4.26
N TRP A 84 -12.71 -3.96 -5.20
CA TRP A 84 -13.29 -2.79 -5.85
C TRP A 84 -13.91 -1.80 -4.86
N LYS A 85 -14.72 -2.30 -3.92
CA LYS A 85 -15.29 -1.47 -2.84
C LYS A 85 -14.21 -0.84 -1.97
N PHE A 86 -13.17 -1.60 -1.65
CA PHE A 86 -12.05 -1.08 -0.87
C PHE A 86 -11.34 0.06 -1.60
N PHE A 87 -11.10 -0.06 -2.91
CA PHE A 87 -10.49 1.01 -3.70
C PHE A 87 -11.31 2.29 -3.71
N ASP A 88 -12.63 2.16 -3.86
CA ASP A 88 -13.54 3.29 -3.77
C ASP A 88 -13.51 3.92 -2.36
N GLU A 89 -13.45 3.11 -1.31
CA GLU A 89 -13.37 3.56 0.10
C GLU A 89 -12.12 4.41 0.37
N ILE A 90 -10.96 3.98 -0.12
CA ILE A 90 -9.69 4.68 0.11
C ILE A 90 -9.37 5.75 -0.94
N GLY A 91 -10.29 6.00 -1.89
CA GLY A 91 -10.17 7.06 -2.89
C GLY A 91 -9.01 6.87 -3.87
N VAL A 92 -8.63 5.63 -4.17
CA VAL A 92 -7.53 5.33 -5.12
C VAL A 92 -8.06 5.25 -6.55
N THR A 93 -7.32 5.81 -7.49
CA THR A 93 -7.63 5.69 -8.92
C THR A 93 -7.17 4.34 -9.43
N ARG A 94 -8.10 3.60 -10.04
CA ARG A 94 -7.86 2.27 -10.59
C ARG A 94 -7.28 2.39 -11.99
N VAL A 95 -6.14 1.76 -12.22
CA VAL A 95 -5.54 1.56 -13.54
C VAL A 95 -5.75 0.10 -13.89
N VAL A 96 -6.65 -0.16 -14.84
CA VAL A 96 -7.00 -1.52 -15.23
C VAL A 96 -6.17 -1.91 -16.45
N ALA A 97 -5.15 -2.73 -16.23
CA ALA A 97 -4.22 -3.17 -17.26
C ALA A 97 -3.39 -4.36 -16.74
N PRO A 98 -2.91 -5.26 -17.63
CA PRO A 98 -1.95 -6.29 -17.24
C PRO A 98 -0.61 -5.67 -16.83
N ILE A 99 0.10 -6.28 -15.88
CA ILE A 99 1.40 -5.75 -15.44
C ILE A 99 2.44 -5.67 -16.57
N SER A 100 2.33 -6.57 -17.57
CA SER A 100 3.18 -6.57 -18.76
C SER A 100 3.10 -5.25 -19.55
N ALA A 101 1.93 -4.60 -19.58
CA ALA A 101 1.76 -3.32 -20.29
C ALA A 101 2.56 -2.17 -19.65
N LEU A 102 2.96 -2.29 -18.37
CA LEU A 102 3.84 -1.32 -17.73
C LEU A 102 5.30 -1.49 -18.19
N VAL A 103 5.73 -2.73 -18.40
CA VAL A 103 7.11 -3.07 -18.80
C VAL A 103 7.41 -2.55 -20.21
N GLU A 104 6.42 -2.55 -21.11
CA GLU A 104 6.60 -2.05 -22.49
C GLU A 104 6.82 -0.53 -22.59
N ARG A 105 6.63 0.21 -21.49
CA ARG A 105 6.72 1.69 -21.47
C ARG A 105 7.92 2.22 -20.67
N LEU A 106 8.75 1.33 -20.10
CA LEU A 106 9.97 1.65 -19.35
C LEU A 106 11.21 1.37 -20.19
#